data_AF-A0A1V2ZBA1-F1
#
_entry.id   AF-A0A1V2ZBA1-F1
#
_cell.length_a   1.000
_cell.length_b   1.000
_cell.length_c   1.000
_cell.angle_alpha   90.00
_cell.angle_beta   90.00
_cell.angle_gamma   90.00
#
_symmetry.space_group_name_H-M   'P 1'
#
loop_
_entity.id
_entity.type
_entity.pdbx_description
1 polymer ?
#
loop_
_entity_poly.entity_id
_entity_poly.type
_entity_poly.pdbx_seq_one_letter_code
_entity_poly.pdbx_strand_id
1 'polypeptide(L)' 'MTDERSPSSGAGAGEIAGLVVVAVAAIALLVSAFAVGAGIEIAFLGVLAAFTVGVAGFGVHLASREARFRRDSR' A
#
# COMPACT_ATOMS: atom_id res chain seq x y z
N MET A 1 16.34 -20.19 32.77
CA MET A 1 15.09 -19.50 32.41
C MET A 1 15.50 -18.36 31.46
N THR A 2 15.77 -18.72 30.21
CA THR A 2 16.20 -17.80 29.16
C THR A 2 14.94 -17.32 28.45
N ASP A 3 14.66 -16.04 28.58
CA ASP A 3 13.54 -15.36 27.93
C ASP A 3 13.88 -15.24 26.43
N GLU A 4 13.63 -16.31 25.67
CA GLU A 4 13.63 -16.26 24.20
C GLU A 4 12.44 -15.43 23.75
N ARG A 5 12.58 -14.10 23.83
CA ARG A 5 11.71 -13.19 23.09
C ARG A 5 11.99 -13.41 21.62
N SER A 6 11.24 -14.32 21.00
CA SER A 6 11.11 -14.39 19.56
C SER A 6 10.76 -12.98 19.08
N PRO A 7 11.59 -12.33 18.26
CA PRO A 7 11.20 -11.06 17.67
C PRO A 7 9.89 -11.31 16.93
N SER A 8 8.87 -10.45 17.11
CA SER A 8 7.77 -10.39 16.16
C SER A 8 8.35 -9.84 14.85
N SER A 9 9.05 -10.69 14.10
CA SER A 9 9.92 -10.29 12.97
C SER A 9 9.15 -10.04 11.68
N GLY A 10 7.82 -9.97 11.74
CA GLY A 10 6.95 -9.81 10.58
C GLY A 10 6.49 -8.36 10.39
N ALA A 11 6.31 -7.95 9.14
CA ALA A 11 5.60 -6.72 8.81
C ALA A 11 4.22 -6.72 9.48
N GLY A 12 3.82 -5.57 10.03
CA GLY A 12 2.51 -5.45 10.68
C GLY A 12 1.37 -5.66 9.68
N ALA A 13 0.19 -6.12 10.14
CA ALA A 13 -0.96 -6.35 9.25
C ALA A 13 -1.31 -5.14 8.38
N GLY A 14 -1.23 -3.92 8.93
CA GLY A 14 -1.45 -2.68 8.18
C GLY A 14 -0.32 -2.34 7.19
N GLU A 15 0.91 -2.77 7.47
CA GLU A 15 2.05 -2.62 6.56
C GLU A 15 1.86 -3.51 5.32
N ILE A 16 1.43 -4.76 5.52
CA ILE A 16 1.10 -5.71 4.45
C ILE A 16 -0.13 -5.24 3.67
N ALA A 17 -1.21 -4.87 4.36
CA ALA A 17 -2.43 -4.41 3.70
C ALA A 17 -2.17 -3.16 2.84
N GLY A 18 -1.43 -2.18 3.37
CA GLY A 18 -1.04 -0.99 2.62
C GLY A 18 -0.21 -1.33 1.37
N LEU A 19 0.74 -2.26 1.50
CA LEU A 19 1.55 -2.72 0.36
C LEU A 19 0.69 -3.41 -0.73
N VAL A 20 -0.23 -4.27 -0.32
CA VAL A 20 -1.16 -4.95 -1.26
C VAL A 20 -2.02 -3.93 -2.00
N VAL A 21 -2.56 -2.93 -1.29
CA VAL A 21 -3.34 -1.84 -1.91
C VAL A 21 -2.50 -1.06 -2.92
N VAL A 22 -1.25 -0.73 -2.59
CA VAL A 22 -0.32 -0.06 -3.52
C VAL A 22 -0.07 -0.91 -4.77
N ALA A 23 0.17 -2.21 -4.60
CA ALA A 23 0.43 -3.11 -5.73
C ALA A 23 -0.79 -3.20 -6.67
N VAL A 24 -1.98 -3.38 -6.11
CA VAL A 24 -3.23 -3.42 -6.89
C VAL A 24 -3.49 -2.08 -7.59
N ALA A 25 -3.30 -0.97 -6.89
CA ALA A 25 -3.44 0.36 -7.44
C ALA A 25 -2.48 0.62 -8.61
N ALA A 26 -1.23 0.18 -8.51
CA ALA A 26 -0.25 0.32 -9.58
C ALA A 26 -0.66 -0.45 -10.85
N ILE A 27 -1.17 -1.67 -10.70
CA ILE A 27 -1.69 -2.45 -11.82
C ILE A 27 -2.89 -1.75 -12.46
N ALA A 28 -3.86 -1.30 -11.64
CA ALA A 28 -5.04 -0.59 -12.12
C ALA A 28 -4.67 0.73 -12.82
N LEU A 29 -3.65 1.44 -12.33
CA LEU A 29 -3.13 2.66 -12.92
C LEU A 29 -2.57 2.39 -14.31
N LEU A 30 -1.74 1.35 -14.48
CA LEU A 30 -1.19 0.98 -15.78
C LEU A 30 -2.29 0.61 -16.77
N VAL A 31 -3.22 -0.26 -16.38
CA VAL A 31 -4.35 -0.66 -17.22
C VAL A 31 -5.18 0.55 -17.65
N SER A 32 -5.50 1.44 -16.71
CA SER A 32 -6.28 2.65 -17.00
C SER A 32 -5.51 3.61 -17.92
N ALA A 33 -4.21 3.79 -17.71
CA ALA A 33 -3.37 4.65 -18.54
C ALA A 33 -3.30 4.15 -19.99
N PHE A 34 -3.14 2.84 -20.20
CA PHE A 34 -3.18 2.25 -21.53
C PHE A 34 -4.55 2.41 -22.20
N ALA A 35 -5.65 2.25 -21.44
CA ALA A 35 -7.00 2.47 -21.97
C ALA A 35 -7.24 3.92 -22.39
N VAL A 36 -6.72 4.90 -21.64
CA VAL A 36 -6.73 6.32 -22.07
C VAL A 36 -5.94 6.50 -23.37
N GLY A 37 -4.74 5.91 -23.47
CA GLY A 37 -3.93 5.95 -24.69
C GLY A 37 -4.58 5.29 -25.90
N ALA A 38 -5.51 4.35 -25.67
CA ALA A 38 -6.31 3.69 -26.71
C ALA A 38 -7.60 4.46 -27.08
N GLY A 39 -7.83 5.65 -26.50
CA GLY A 39 -8.99 6.50 -26.82
C GLY A 39 -10.24 6.22 -25.96
N ILE A 40 -10.14 5.44 -24.89
CA ILE A 40 -11.24 5.22 -23.94
C ILE A 40 -11.21 6.35 -22.90
N GLU A 41 -11.87 7.46 -23.20
CA GLU A 41 -11.81 8.70 -22.41
C GLU A 41 -12.26 8.51 -20.95
N ILE A 42 -13.31 7.70 -20.71
CA ILE A 42 -13.81 7.42 -19.36
C ILE A 42 -12.76 6.72 -18.46
N ALA A 43 -11.76 6.07 -19.04
CA ALA A 43 -10.66 5.44 -18.30
C ALA A 43 -9.77 6.45 -17.57
N PHE A 44 -9.84 7.75 -17.92
CA PHE A 44 -9.15 8.80 -17.19
C PHE A 44 -9.59 8.86 -15.72
N LEU A 45 -10.88 8.62 -15.44
CA LEU A 45 -11.37 8.51 -14.06
C LEU A 45 -10.74 7.32 -13.33
N GLY A 46 -10.48 6.22 -14.05
CA GLY A 46 -9.74 5.07 -13.55
C GLY A 46 -8.31 5.41 -13.13
N VAL A 47 -7.61 6.24 -13.92
CA VAL A 47 -6.27 6.74 -13.57
C VAL A 47 -6.31 7.55 -12.28
N LEU A 48 -7.24 8.49 -12.15
CA LEU A 48 -7.38 9.32 -10.95
C LEU A 48 -7.72 8.49 -9.71
N ALA A 49 -8.65 7.54 -9.85
CA ALA A 49 -9.06 6.65 -8.78
C ALA A 49 -7.89 5.75 -8.34
N ALA A 50 -7.22 5.09 -9.29
CA ALA A 50 -6.09 4.22 -9.00
C ALA A 50 -4.94 4.98 -8.32
N PHE A 51 -4.60 6.18 -8.80
CA PHE A 51 -3.59 7.02 -8.15
C PHE A 51 -3.97 7.35 -6.70
N THR A 52 -5.20 7.81 -6.48
CA THR A 52 -5.69 8.19 -5.15
C THR A 52 -5.67 6.99 -4.19
N VAL A 53 -6.13 5.82 -4.63
CA VAL A 53 -6.09 4.58 -3.85
C VAL A 53 -4.65 4.16 -3.55
N GLY A 54 -3.73 4.30 -4.50
CA GLY A 54 -2.31 4.02 -4.31
C GLY A 54 -1.68 4.91 -3.24
N VAL A 55 -1.95 6.23 -3.28
CA VAL A 55 -1.47 7.18 -2.26
C VAL A 55 -2.04 6.85 -0.88
N ALA A 56 -3.34 6.52 -0.80
CA ALA A 56 -3.97 6.12 0.46
C ALA A 56 -3.35 4.82 1.03
N GLY A 57 -3.16 3.79 0.20
CA GLY A 57 -2.51 2.54 0.59
C GLY A 57 -1.08 2.75 1.09
N PHE A 58 -0.32 3.63 0.41
CA PHE A 58 1.03 4.02 0.84
C PHE A 58 1.01 4.71 2.21
N GLY A 59 0.05 5.61 2.45
CA GLY A 59 -0.14 6.24 3.75
C GLY A 59 -0.41 5.22 4.87
N VAL A 60 -1.27 4.23 4.61
CA VAL A 60 -1.55 3.13 5.56
C VAL A 60 -0.30 2.31 5.85
N HIS A 61 0.48 1.98 4.82
CA HIS A 61 1.73 1.25 4.96
C HIS A 61 2.72 2.00 5.88
N LEU A 62 2.95 3.28 5.59
CA LEU A 62 3.90 4.11 6.34
C LEU A 62 3.43 4.34 7.78
N ALA A 63 2.14 4.64 7.99
CA ALA A 63 1.59 4.84 9.33
C ALA A 63 1.70 3.57 10.19
N SER A 64 1.49 2.40 9.59
CA SER A 64 1.61 1.11 10.27
C SER A 64 3.07 0.80 10.65
N ARG A 65 4.00 1.07 9.74
CA ARG A 65 5.44 0.91 9.96
C ARG A 65 5.93 1.81 11.09
N GLU A 66 5.50 3.06 11.08
CA GLU A 66 5.82 4.04 12.12
C GLU A 66 5.20 3.65 13.48
N ALA A 67 3.96 3.18 13.50
CA ALA A 67 3.32 2.70 14.73
C ALA A 67 4.06 1.50 15.33
N ARG A 68 4.60 0.61 14.50
CA ARG A 68 5.46 -0.50 14.96
C ARG A 68 6.76 0.01 15.56
N PHE A 69 7.47 0.93 14.88
CA PHE A 69 8.71 1.49 15.41
C PHE A 69 8.53 2.16 16.78
N ARG A 70 7.41 2.88 16.97
CA ARG A 70 7.07 3.46 18.28
C ARG A 70 6.80 2.43 19.38
N ARG A 71 6.38 1.21 19.03
CA ARG A 71 6.20 0.10 19.98
C ARG A 71 7.52 -0.59 20.28
N ASP A 72 8.33 -0.84 19.24
CA ASP A 72 9.62 -1.52 19.36
C ASP A 72 10.66 -0.64 20.10
N SER A 73 10.47 0.68 20.11
CA SER A 73 11.33 1.65 20.82
C SER A 73 10.95 1.89 22.29
N ARG A 74 9.92 1.20 22.81
CA ARG A 74 9.49 1.25 24.22
C ARG A 74 9.89 -0.01 24.94
#